data_AF-A0A9F2WH52-F1
#
_entry.id   AF-A0A9F2WH52-F1
#
_cell.length_a   1.000
_cell.length_b   1.000
_cell.length_c   1.000
_cell.angle_alpha   90.00
_cell.angle_beta   90.00
_cell.angle_gamma   90.00
#
_symmetry.space_group_name_H-M   'P 1'
#
loop_
_entity.id
_entity.type
_entity.pdbx_description
1 polymer ?
#
loop_
_entity_poly.entity_id
_entity_poly.type
_entity_poly.pdbx_seq_one_letter_code
_entity_poly.pdbx_strand_id
1 'polypeptide(L)'
;MCCKTNRRFLLLYASQKGQAKAIAEEICQQAKEHGFEADIHCISESEQYNLDKEKDPVVIVTSTTGTGEPPDTAVKFLKEINNKSLPSDHFSHIRYGLLGLGDSEYTFFCNGGKIIDKRFVELGAQRFYEVGLADDAVGLELVVEPWITGLWVALNQEFASRKEDKNTSFCANKFSNLCLSLQAEHLKIEDSDVKNNLSSKAYINSELPTESSQPSLSCSVPPLSKATLNIPALPPEYLEVQFEESSGQEVSLPYVSESSIFHVPVTKAIQITMDDAIKKTLLIELDIS
;
A
#
# COMPACT_ATOMS: atom_id res chain seq x y z
N MET A 1 29.26 -31.47 -10.82
CA MET A 1 27.87 -31.15 -10.46
C MET A 1 27.92 -30.17 -9.30
N CYS A 2 27.72 -28.88 -9.56
CA CYS A 2 27.72 -27.87 -8.49
C CYS A 2 26.39 -28.01 -7.75
N CYS A 3 26.43 -28.46 -6.51
CA CYS A 3 25.28 -28.50 -5.63
C CYS A 3 24.73 -27.08 -5.47
N LYS A 4 23.68 -26.75 -6.23
CA LYS A 4 22.89 -25.53 -6.01
C LYS A 4 22.30 -25.65 -4.60
N THR A 5 22.90 -24.97 -3.63
CA THR A 5 22.28 -24.77 -2.33
C THR A 5 21.07 -23.89 -2.60
N ASN A 6 19.86 -24.46 -2.49
CA ASN A 6 18.66 -23.69 -2.74
C ASN A 6 18.54 -22.61 -1.65
N ARG A 7 18.40 -21.34 -2.04
CA ARG A 7 18.28 -20.23 -1.09
C ARG A 7 16.83 -20.17 -0.64
N ARG A 8 16.50 -20.94 0.39
CA ARG A 8 15.14 -21.05 0.94
C ARG A 8 14.84 -19.90 1.89
N PHE A 9 13.65 -19.32 1.86
CA PHE A 9 13.12 -18.47 2.93
C PHE A 9 11.70 -18.90 3.30
N LEU A 10 11.33 -18.75 4.57
CA LEU A 10 9.99 -19.08 5.06
C LEU A 10 9.03 -17.92 4.78
N LEU A 11 7.90 -18.17 4.13
CA LEU A 11 6.89 -17.17 3.80
C LEU A 11 5.58 -17.50 4.54
N LEU A 12 5.24 -16.70 5.54
CA LEU A 12 4.02 -16.85 6.32
C LEU A 12 2.99 -15.83 5.89
N TYR A 13 1.76 -16.26 5.69
CA TYR A 13 0.65 -15.33 5.44
C TYR A 13 -0.45 -15.46 6.50
N ALA A 14 -1.12 -14.35 6.77
CA ALA A 14 -2.30 -14.29 7.60
C ALA A 14 -3.37 -13.45 6.90
N SER A 15 -4.52 -14.05 6.64
CA SER A 15 -5.53 -13.43 5.77
C SER A 15 -6.94 -13.79 6.21
N GLN A 16 -7.85 -12.82 6.18
CA GLN A 16 -9.28 -13.06 6.41
C GLN A 16 -10.05 -13.38 5.13
N LYS A 17 -9.86 -12.54 4.09
CA LYS A 17 -10.60 -12.61 2.81
C LYS A 17 -9.75 -13.09 1.63
N GLY A 18 -8.49 -13.44 1.85
CA GLY A 18 -7.60 -13.95 0.81
C GLY A 18 -6.60 -12.94 0.24
N GLN A 19 -6.72 -11.64 0.48
CA GLN A 19 -5.80 -10.62 -0.09
C GLN A 19 -4.33 -10.85 0.29
N ALA A 20 -4.01 -10.95 1.58
CA ALA A 20 -2.66 -11.26 2.03
C ALA A 20 -2.14 -12.64 1.55
N LYS A 21 -3.06 -13.57 1.27
CA LYS A 21 -2.70 -14.89 0.73
C LYS A 21 -2.31 -14.76 -0.75
N ALA A 22 -3.09 -14.02 -1.54
CA ALA A 22 -2.80 -13.79 -2.96
C ALA A 22 -1.43 -13.12 -3.15
N ILE A 23 -1.13 -12.09 -2.35
CA ILE A 23 0.18 -11.40 -2.36
C ILE A 23 1.31 -12.37 -1.97
N ALA A 24 1.11 -13.24 -0.97
CA ALA A 24 2.10 -14.24 -0.61
C ALA A 24 2.31 -15.30 -1.72
N GLU A 25 1.24 -15.75 -2.38
CA GLU A 25 1.32 -16.67 -3.51
C GLU A 25 2.08 -16.03 -4.69
N GLU A 26 1.87 -14.74 -4.94
CA GLU A 26 2.64 -13.97 -5.92
C GLU A 26 4.13 -13.91 -5.58
N ILE A 27 4.48 -13.55 -4.34
CA ILE A 27 5.88 -13.58 -3.87
C ILE A 27 6.48 -14.97 -4.09
N CYS A 28 5.74 -16.03 -3.76
CA CYS A 28 6.20 -17.41 -3.95
C CYS A 28 6.46 -17.74 -5.43
N GLN A 29 5.58 -17.27 -6.33
CA GLN A 29 5.73 -17.48 -7.77
C GLN A 29 6.96 -16.73 -8.31
N GLN A 30 7.17 -15.47 -7.93
CA GLN A 30 8.30 -14.65 -8.34
C GLN A 30 9.64 -15.12 -7.72
N ALA A 31 9.63 -15.80 -6.57
CA ALA A 31 10.83 -16.24 -5.88
C ALA A 31 11.75 -17.11 -6.74
N LYS A 32 11.17 -18.02 -7.54
CA LYS A 32 11.93 -18.93 -8.42
C LYS A 32 12.73 -18.18 -9.48
N GLU A 33 12.15 -17.12 -10.03
CA GLU A 33 12.78 -16.26 -11.03
C GLU A 33 13.96 -15.47 -10.46
N HIS A 34 13.86 -15.11 -9.17
CA HIS A 34 14.92 -14.44 -8.42
C HIS A 34 15.94 -15.41 -7.79
N GLY A 35 15.81 -16.72 -8.04
CA GLY A 35 16.73 -17.75 -7.56
C GLY A 35 16.63 -18.02 -6.06
N PHE A 36 15.41 -17.93 -5.52
CA PHE A 36 15.02 -18.31 -4.17
C PHE A 36 13.96 -19.42 -4.19
N GLU A 37 13.82 -20.12 -3.07
CA GLU A 37 12.74 -21.06 -2.81
C GLU A 37 11.90 -20.52 -1.65
N ALA A 38 10.68 -20.08 -1.93
CA ALA A 38 9.76 -19.62 -0.90
C ALA A 38 8.98 -20.81 -0.34
N ASP A 39 9.08 -21.04 0.97
CA ASP A 39 8.31 -22.05 1.68
C ASP A 39 7.06 -21.41 2.27
N ILE A 40 5.94 -21.48 1.53
CA ILE A 40 4.73 -20.73 1.84
C ILE A 40 3.77 -21.52 2.74
N HIS A 41 3.39 -20.95 3.88
CA HIS A 41 2.41 -21.53 4.81
C HIS A 41 1.45 -20.49 5.36
N CYS A 42 0.23 -20.92 5.70
CA CYS A 42 -0.65 -20.09 6.51
C CYS A 42 -0.11 -20.04 7.94
N ILE A 43 -0.13 -18.86 8.58
CA ILE A 43 0.37 -18.69 9.95
C ILE A 43 -0.43 -19.49 11.01
N SER A 44 -1.61 -20.00 10.66
CA SER A 44 -2.38 -20.90 11.54
C SER A 44 -1.86 -22.34 11.53
N GLU A 45 -1.10 -22.72 10.51
CA GLU A 45 -0.64 -24.09 10.24
C GLU A 45 0.68 -24.38 10.98
N SER A 46 0.69 -24.17 12.31
CA SER A 46 1.90 -24.30 13.14
C SER A 46 2.54 -25.70 13.20
N GLU A 47 1.94 -26.69 12.53
CA GLU A 47 2.49 -28.04 12.35
C GLU A 47 3.37 -28.15 11.09
N GLN A 48 3.21 -27.24 10.12
CA GLN A 48 3.93 -27.27 8.84
C GLN A 48 5.27 -26.52 8.90
N TYR A 49 5.42 -25.59 9.84
CA TYR A 49 6.64 -24.81 10.04
C TYR A 49 7.00 -24.70 11.52
N ASN A 50 8.25 -24.34 11.83
CA ASN A 50 8.70 -24.19 13.21
C ASN A 50 9.68 -23.00 13.34
N LEU A 51 9.22 -21.89 13.93
CA LEU A 51 10.03 -20.68 14.10
C LEU A 51 11.20 -20.84 15.09
N ASP A 52 11.06 -21.70 16.10
CA ASP A 52 12.12 -21.95 17.09
C ASP A 52 13.37 -22.56 16.45
N LYS A 53 13.16 -23.35 15.39
CA LYS A 53 14.22 -24.05 14.65
C LYS A 53 14.55 -23.41 13.30
N GLU A 54 13.77 -22.41 12.89
CA GLU A 54 13.96 -21.77 11.60
C GLU A 54 15.29 -21.03 11.58
N LYS A 55 16.09 -21.27 10.55
CA LYS A 55 17.38 -20.61 10.37
C LYS A 55 17.35 -19.67 9.19
N ASP A 56 16.47 -19.91 8.23
CA ASP A 56 16.36 -19.10 7.04
C ASP A 56 15.61 -17.79 7.34
N PRO A 57 15.74 -16.75 6.48
CA PRO A 57 14.95 -15.54 6.62
C PRO A 57 13.44 -15.83 6.59
N VAL A 58 12.67 -15.06 7.34
CA VAL A 58 11.20 -15.18 7.45
C VAL A 58 10.53 -13.96 6.85
N VAL A 59 9.59 -14.15 5.95
CA VAL A 59 8.76 -13.08 5.38
C VAL A 59 7.34 -13.28 5.85
N ILE A 60 6.70 -12.22 6.35
CA ILE A 60 5.35 -12.28 6.89
C ILE A 60 4.45 -11.30 6.12
N VAL A 61 3.34 -11.79 5.57
CA VAL A 61 2.30 -10.96 4.93
C VAL A 61 1.02 -11.09 5.74
N THR A 62 0.52 -9.99 6.30
CA THR A 62 -0.65 -10.05 7.19
C THR A 62 -1.65 -8.94 6.90
N SER A 63 -2.93 -9.28 6.83
CA SER A 63 -4.00 -8.27 6.83
C SER A 63 -4.30 -7.77 8.25
N THR A 64 -5.17 -6.76 8.33
CA THR A 64 -5.84 -6.31 9.56
C THR A 64 -7.35 -6.44 9.38
N THR A 65 -8.11 -6.74 10.43
CA THR A 65 -9.55 -6.95 10.39
C THR A 65 -10.30 -6.04 11.36
N GLY A 66 -11.55 -5.74 11.01
CA GLY A 66 -12.54 -5.11 11.89
C GLY A 66 -12.03 -3.88 12.63
N THR A 67 -11.79 -4.03 13.93
CA THR A 67 -11.40 -2.97 14.86
C THR A 67 -9.89 -2.82 15.03
N GLY A 68 -9.08 -3.24 14.05
CA GLY A 68 -7.62 -3.22 14.15
C GLY A 68 -6.99 -4.51 14.65
N GLU A 69 -7.77 -5.58 14.75
CA GLU A 69 -7.26 -6.87 15.18
C GLU A 69 -6.57 -7.59 14.00
N PRO A 70 -5.65 -8.51 14.27
CA PRO A 70 -5.12 -9.41 13.26
C PRO A 70 -6.20 -10.39 12.79
N PRO A 71 -6.07 -10.99 11.59
CA PRO A 71 -7.04 -11.93 11.05
C PRO A 71 -7.17 -13.17 11.92
N ASP A 72 -8.30 -13.88 11.82
CA ASP A 72 -8.58 -15.07 12.63
C ASP A 72 -7.49 -16.13 12.50
N THR A 73 -6.86 -16.24 11.32
CA THR A 73 -5.74 -17.13 11.05
C THR A 73 -4.50 -16.83 11.90
N ALA A 74 -4.29 -15.59 12.34
CA ALA A 74 -3.15 -15.17 13.17
C ALA A 74 -3.42 -15.23 14.67
N VAL A 75 -4.68 -15.43 15.11
CA VAL A 75 -5.04 -15.36 16.54
C VAL A 75 -4.30 -16.41 17.37
N LYS A 76 -4.20 -17.65 16.87
CA LYS A 76 -3.47 -18.73 17.56
C LYS A 76 -1.99 -18.40 17.68
N PHE A 77 -1.38 -18.01 16.56
CA PHE A 77 0.03 -17.61 16.49
C PHE A 77 0.37 -16.47 17.45
N LEU A 78 -0.48 -15.44 17.51
CA LEU A 78 -0.27 -14.32 18.42
C LEU A 78 -0.36 -14.70 19.89
N LYS A 79 -1.25 -15.64 20.25
CA LYS A 79 -1.30 -16.18 21.62
C LYS A 79 -0.01 -16.92 21.97
N GLU A 80 0.56 -17.66 21.02
CA GLU A 80 1.82 -18.39 21.21
C GLU A 80 2.98 -17.41 21.45
N ILE A 81 3.17 -16.41 20.57
CA ILE A 81 4.27 -15.46 20.71
C ILE A 81 4.07 -14.46 21.87
N ASN A 82 2.83 -14.18 22.28
CA ASN A 82 2.53 -13.33 23.44
C ASN A 82 2.64 -14.05 24.79
N ASN A 83 3.05 -15.32 24.81
CA ASN A 83 3.25 -16.05 26.05
C ASN A 83 4.36 -15.39 26.89
N LYS A 84 4.00 -14.96 28.12
CA LYS A 84 4.92 -14.29 29.07
C LYS A 84 6.07 -15.17 29.55
N SER A 85 5.99 -16.47 29.31
CA SER A 85 7.04 -17.43 29.65
C SER A 85 8.21 -17.39 28.66
N LEU A 86 8.02 -16.75 27.49
CA LEU A 86 9.06 -16.64 26.48
C LEU A 86 10.12 -15.60 26.92
N PRO A 87 11.40 -15.96 26.91
CA PRO A 87 12.49 -15.01 27.08
C PRO A 87 12.47 -13.90 26.03
N SER A 88 13.03 -12.73 26.36
CA SER A 88 13.11 -11.58 25.45
C SER A 88 14.07 -11.78 24.27
N ASP A 89 14.87 -12.84 24.28
CA ASP A 89 15.83 -13.24 23.24
C ASP A 89 15.39 -14.51 22.48
N HIS A 90 14.16 -14.97 22.71
CA HIS A 90 13.63 -16.22 22.17
C HIS A 90 13.70 -16.32 20.63
N PHE A 91 13.55 -15.20 19.93
CA PHE A 91 13.65 -15.09 18.48
C PHE A 91 14.88 -14.30 18.03
N SER A 92 15.92 -14.22 18.85
CA SER A 92 17.18 -13.52 18.50
C SER A 92 17.87 -14.07 17.25
N HIS A 93 17.61 -15.33 16.88
CA HIS A 93 18.09 -15.95 15.65
C HIS A 93 17.23 -15.65 14.41
N ILE A 94 16.03 -15.12 14.59
CA ILE A 94 15.10 -14.87 13.50
C ILE A 94 15.43 -13.54 12.82
N ARG A 95 15.56 -13.61 11.51
CA ARG A 95 15.69 -12.47 10.61
C ARG A 95 14.42 -12.38 9.80
N TYR A 96 13.68 -11.27 9.91
CA TYR A 96 12.38 -11.17 9.26
C TYR A 96 12.15 -9.90 8.43
N GLY A 97 11.19 -9.97 7.52
CA GLY A 97 10.57 -8.83 6.85
C GLY A 97 9.04 -8.96 6.97
N LEU A 98 8.33 -7.84 7.07
CA LEU A 98 6.88 -7.84 7.29
C LEU A 98 6.18 -6.86 6.35
N LEU A 99 5.12 -7.34 5.69
CA LEU A 99 4.19 -6.54 4.89
C LEU A 99 2.81 -6.61 5.55
N GLY A 100 2.39 -5.49 6.14
CA GLY A 100 1.08 -5.32 6.75
C GLY A 100 0.12 -4.67 5.78
N LEU A 101 -1.05 -5.27 5.59
CA LEU A 101 -2.15 -4.70 4.82
C LEU A 101 -3.20 -4.13 5.78
N GLY A 102 -3.75 -2.98 5.40
CA GLY A 102 -4.79 -2.30 6.16
C GLY A 102 -5.46 -1.25 5.30
N ASP A 103 -6.31 -0.46 5.93
CA ASP A 103 -7.08 0.59 5.29
C ASP A 103 -7.05 1.80 6.24
N SER A 104 -6.57 2.94 5.74
CA SER A 104 -6.40 4.16 6.54
C SER A 104 -7.71 4.87 6.87
N GLU A 105 -8.83 4.50 6.25
CA GLU A 105 -10.17 4.95 6.65
C GLU A 105 -10.59 4.38 8.02
N TYR A 106 -9.93 3.29 8.45
CA TYR A 106 -10.15 2.70 9.77
C TYR A 106 -9.17 3.28 10.80
N THR A 107 -9.66 3.44 12.03
CA THR A 107 -8.89 4.00 13.17
C THR A 107 -7.55 3.32 13.41
N PHE A 108 -7.47 2.00 13.15
CA PHE A 108 -6.31 1.16 13.46
C PHE A 108 -5.63 0.66 12.19
N PHE A 109 -5.09 1.59 11.40
CA PHE A 109 -4.37 1.31 10.16
C PHE A 109 -3.22 0.30 10.35
N CYS A 110 -3.24 -0.80 9.58
CA CYS A 110 -2.28 -1.91 9.58
C CYS A 110 -1.92 -2.46 10.97
N ASN A 111 -2.83 -2.35 11.94
CA ASN A 111 -2.50 -2.67 13.34
C ASN A 111 -2.17 -4.15 13.56
N GLY A 112 -2.75 -5.07 12.78
CA GLY A 112 -2.39 -6.50 12.83
C GLY A 112 -0.91 -6.74 12.54
N GLY A 113 -0.38 -6.08 11.51
CA GLY A 113 1.05 -6.12 11.17
C GLY A 113 1.92 -5.46 12.23
N LYS A 114 1.51 -4.29 12.74
CA LYS A 114 2.22 -3.57 13.80
C LYS A 114 2.31 -4.37 15.11
N ILE A 115 1.26 -5.13 15.47
CA ILE A 115 1.26 -6.00 16.65
C ILE A 115 2.30 -7.12 16.49
N ILE A 116 2.30 -7.82 15.35
CA ILE A 116 3.25 -8.90 15.08
C ILE A 116 4.67 -8.36 15.10
N ASP A 117 4.91 -7.26 14.39
CA ASP A 117 6.22 -6.61 14.28
C ASP A 117 6.77 -6.19 15.65
N LYS A 118 5.94 -5.49 16.45
CA LYS A 118 6.30 -5.10 17.82
C LYS A 118 6.70 -6.32 18.64
N ARG A 119 5.90 -7.39 18.58
CA ARG A 119 6.15 -8.58 19.40
C ARG A 119 7.40 -9.34 18.96
N PHE A 120 7.69 -9.38 17.66
CA PHE A 120 8.92 -9.98 17.13
C PHE A 120 10.16 -9.26 17.67
N VAL A 121 10.17 -7.92 17.66
CA VAL A 121 11.27 -7.14 18.23
C VAL A 121 11.41 -7.36 19.74
N GLU A 122 10.31 -7.40 20.49
CA GLU A 122 10.34 -7.68 21.94
C GLU A 122 10.93 -9.07 22.27
N LEU A 123 10.82 -10.02 21.34
CA LEU A 123 11.40 -11.36 21.44
C LEU A 123 12.82 -11.44 20.84
N GLY A 124 13.39 -10.31 20.43
CA GLY A 124 14.77 -10.20 19.96
C GLY A 124 14.95 -10.43 18.45
N ALA A 125 13.87 -10.68 17.70
CA ALA A 125 13.96 -10.84 16.25
C ALA A 125 14.43 -9.55 15.58
N GLN A 126 15.19 -9.71 14.49
CA GLN A 126 15.81 -8.60 13.79
C GLN A 126 15.22 -8.46 12.39
N ARG A 127 14.90 -7.22 12.02
CA ARG A 127 14.43 -6.93 10.66
C ARG A 127 15.62 -6.97 9.70
N PHE A 128 15.54 -7.78 8.65
CA PHE A 128 16.48 -7.68 7.53
C PHE A 128 15.97 -6.71 6.44
N TYR A 129 14.67 -6.41 6.47
CA TYR A 129 14.01 -5.51 5.53
C TYR A 129 12.94 -4.69 6.24
N GLU A 130 12.69 -3.47 5.76
CA GLU A 130 11.78 -2.53 6.40
C GLU A 130 10.32 -2.97 6.30
N VAL A 131 9.52 -2.60 7.30
CA VAL A 131 8.11 -2.98 7.36
C VAL A 131 7.32 -2.20 6.31
N GLY A 132 6.67 -2.91 5.39
CA GLY A 132 5.73 -2.31 4.45
C GLY A 132 4.35 -2.20 5.08
N LEU A 133 3.71 -1.04 4.97
CA LEU A 133 2.32 -0.82 5.41
C LEU A 133 1.49 -0.39 4.19
N ALA A 134 0.78 -1.34 3.58
CA ALA A 134 -0.02 -1.12 2.39
C ALA A 134 -1.45 -0.70 2.75
N ASP A 135 -1.94 0.32 2.04
CA ASP A 135 -3.21 0.99 2.31
C ASP A 135 -4.23 0.73 1.19
N ASP A 136 -5.31 0.02 1.53
CA ASP A 136 -6.40 -0.32 0.62
C ASP A 136 -7.19 0.92 0.16
N ALA A 137 -7.24 1.98 0.98
CA ALA A 137 -7.98 3.21 0.68
C ALA A 137 -7.44 3.96 -0.54
N VAL A 138 -6.12 3.87 -0.78
CA VAL A 138 -5.41 4.53 -1.88
C VAL A 138 -4.89 3.56 -2.95
N GLY A 139 -5.00 2.25 -2.70
CA GLY A 139 -4.48 1.19 -3.53
C GLY A 139 -3.28 0.48 -2.90
N LEU A 140 -3.43 -0.82 -2.65
CA LEU A 140 -2.41 -1.64 -2.00
C LEU A 140 -1.10 -1.68 -2.80
N GLU A 141 -1.22 -1.69 -4.13
CA GLU A 141 -0.12 -1.85 -5.08
C GLU A 141 0.94 -0.75 -4.94
N LEU A 142 0.54 0.45 -4.48
CA LEU A 142 1.46 1.57 -4.23
C LEU A 142 2.57 1.24 -3.24
N VAL A 143 2.32 0.29 -2.32
CA VAL A 143 3.30 -0.18 -1.35
C VAL A 143 3.71 -1.62 -1.64
N VAL A 144 2.77 -2.48 -2.02
CA VAL A 144 3.05 -3.91 -2.26
C VAL A 144 4.10 -4.10 -3.36
N GLU A 145 3.95 -3.46 -4.52
CA GLU A 145 4.85 -3.67 -5.66
C GLU A 145 6.29 -3.16 -5.40
N PRO A 146 6.50 -1.92 -4.91
CA PRO A 146 7.84 -1.47 -4.55
C PRO A 146 8.44 -2.30 -3.42
N TRP A 147 7.61 -2.74 -2.46
CA TRP A 147 8.08 -3.53 -1.33
C TRP A 147 8.56 -4.91 -1.78
N ILE A 148 7.82 -5.61 -2.65
CA ILE A 148 8.23 -6.89 -3.25
C ILE A 148 9.52 -6.71 -4.07
N THR A 149 9.61 -5.64 -4.87
CA THR A 149 10.81 -5.34 -5.65
C THR A 149 12.05 -5.20 -4.76
N GLY A 150 11.93 -4.44 -3.65
CA GLY A 150 13.03 -4.28 -2.70
C GLY A 150 13.29 -5.52 -1.84
N LEU A 151 12.29 -6.38 -1.61
CA LEU A 151 12.43 -7.65 -0.88
C LEU A 151 13.51 -8.54 -1.51
N TRP A 152 13.53 -8.64 -2.84
CA TRP A 152 14.53 -9.44 -3.55
C TRP A 152 15.96 -8.94 -3.33
N VAL A 153 16.14 -7.61 -3.29
CA VAL A 153 17.44 -6.99 -3.00
C VAL A 153 17.85 -7.28 -1.56
N ALA A 154 16.93 -7.11 -0.61
CA ALA A 154 17.18 -7.34 0.81
C ALA A 154 17.50 -8.82 1.11
N LEU A 155 16.77 -9.76 0.50
CA LEU A 155 17.07 -11.19 0.62
C LEU A 155 18.46 -11.50 0.06
N ASN A 156 18.82 -10.97 -1.11
CA ASN A 156 20.16 -11.19 -1.66
C ASN A 156 21.27 -10.70 -0.70
N GLN A 157 21.09 -9.54 -0.07
CA GLN A 157 22.02 -9.00 0.92
C GLN A 157 22.08 -9.86 2.18
N GLU A 158 20.94 -10.31 2.72
CA GLU A 158 20.87 -11.16 3.90
C GLU A 158 21.52 -12.55 3.67
N PHE A 159 21.38 -13.13 2.48
CA PHE A 159 22.11 -14.36 2.13
C PHE A 159 23.61 -14.13 1.85
N ALA A 160 24.01 -12.92 1.47
CA ALA A 160 25.41 -12.57 1.27
C ALA A 160 26.14 -12.40 2.61
N SER A 161 25.55 -11.65 3.55
CA SER A 161 26.13 -11.42 4.89
C SER A 161 26.37 -12.73 5.65
N ARG A 162 25.44 -13.68 5.55
CA ARG A 162 25.56 -15.03 6.16
C ARG A 162 26.69 -15.88 5.60
N LYS A 163 27.18 -15.60 4.38
CA LYS A 163 28.33 -16.32 3.80
C LYS A 163 29.65 -15.78 4.34
N GLU A 164 29.71 -14.48 4.64
CA GLU A 164 30.91 -13.83 5.16
C GLU A 164 31.19 -14.22 6.62
N ASP A 165 30.13 -14.37 7.42
CA ASP A 165 30.23 -14.83 8.83
C ASP A 165 30.77 -16.26 8.98
N LYS A 166 30.69 -17.10 7.93
CA LYS A 166 31.25 -18.47 7.95
C LYS A 166 32.72 -18.54 7.59
N ASN A 167 33.28 -17.50 6.95
CA ASN A 167 34.66 -17.52 6.44
C ASN A 167 35.62 -16.58 7.18
N THR A 168 35.15 -15.82 8.17
CA THR A 168 36.00 -14.86 8.86
C THR A 168 35.57 -14.69 10.30
N SER A 169 36.40 -15.17 11.23
CA SER A 169 36.49 -14.54 12.53
C SER A 169 37.10 -13.14 12.34
N PHE A 170 36.55 -12.17 13.08
CA PHE A 170 37.10 -10.88 13.52
C PHE A 170 36.26 -9.63 13.19
N CYS A 171 35.88 -8.98 14.30
CA CYS A 171 35.55 -7.58 14.54
C CYS A 171 34.28 -6.92 13.98
N ALA A 172 33.41 -6.64 14.96
CA ALA A 172 32.35 -5.64 14.97
C ALA A 172 32.65 -4.38 14.16
N ASN A 173 31.67 -3.95 13.36
CA ASN A 173 31.49 -2.55 13.02
C ASN A 173 30.01 -2.17 13.00
N LYS A 174 29.72 -1.13 13.77
CA LYS A 174 28.47 -0.34 13.80
C LYS A 174 28.09 0.12 12.40
N PHE A 175 26.83 -0.03 12.04
CA PHE A 175 26.20 0.81 11.02
C PHE A 175 25.14 1.69 11.69
N SER A 176 25.52 2.96 11.87
CA SER A 176 24.63 4.05 12.26
C SER A 176 24.17 4.80 11.00
N ASN A 177 22.85 4.91 10.86
CA ASN A 177 22.08 6.01 10.30
C ASN A 177 22.57 6.66 8.99
N LEU A 178 21.89 6.35 7.88
CA LEU A 178 21.83 7.26 6.73
C LEU A 178 20.55 8.10 6.85
N CYS A 179 20.67 9.22 7.56
CA CYS A 179 19.68 10.30 7.57
C CYS A 179 20.07 11.28 6.45
N LEU A 180 19.27 11.36 5.39
CA LEU A 180 19.39 12.42 4.39
C LEU A 180 18.57 13.62 4.88
N SER A 181 19.26 14.54 5.56
CA SER A 181 18.74 15.86 5.91
C SER A 181 18.72 16.76 4.67
N LEU A 182 17.57 17.33 4.33
CA LEU A 182 17.51 18.54 3.53
C LEU A 182 17.05 19.70 4.43
N GLN A 183 17.93 20.68 4.53
CA GLN A 183 17.87 21.82 5.44
C GLN A 183 16.81 22.82 4.97
N ALA A 184 15.96 23.25 5.89
CA ALA A 184 15.09 24.40 5.73
C ALA A 184 15.84 25.67 6.15
N GLU A 185 15.87 26.67 5.27
CA GLU A 185 16.14 28.08 5.60
C GLU A 185 14.91 28.87 5.11
N HIS A 186 14.05 29.35 6.04
CA HIS A 186 13.94 30.75 6.49
C HIS A 186 13.37 31.69 5.40
N LEU A 187 12.37 32.56 5.57
CA LEU A 187 11.73 33.26 6.70
C LEU A 187 10.54 34.11 6.16
N LYS A 188 9.44 34.24 6.95
CA LYS A 188 8.53 35.40 7.18
C LYS A 188 7.89 36.14 5.95
N ILE A 189 6.66 36.67 5.95
CA ILE A 189 5.97 37.63 6.85
C ILE A 189 4.44 37.54 6.57
N GLU A 190 3.65 37.89 7.59
CA GLU A 190 2.21 38.12 7.67
C GLU A 190 1.64 39.12 6.62
N ASP A 191 0.36 39.05 6.25
CA ASP A 191 -0.72 39.87 6.85
C ASP A 191 -2.04 39.92 6.04
N SER A 192 -3.13 39.98 6.82
CA SER A 192 -4.37 40.75 6.60
C SER A 192 -5.44 40.34 5.55
N ASP A 193 -6.61 40.01 6.11
CA ASP A 193 -7.94 40.60 5.85
C ASP A 193 -8.45 40.81 4.42
N VAL A 194 -9.69 40.35 4.14
CA VAL A 194 -10.88 41.23 4.06
C VAL A 194 -12.15 40.42 3.71
N LYS A 195 -13.21 40.74 4.45
CA LYS A 195 -14.62 40.32 4.33
C LYS A 195 -15.30 40.88 3.07
N ASN A 196 -16.34 40.20 2.58
CA ASN A 196 -17.71 40.70 2.31
C ASN A 196 -18.48 39.67 1.44
N ASN A 197 -19.56 39.03 1.92
CA ASN A 197 -20.98 39.47 1.85
C ASN A 197 -21.34 40.11 0.49
N LEU A 198 -22.37 39.70 -0.26
CA LEU A 198 -23.77 39.65 0.15
C LEU A 198 -24.69 39.10 -0.98
N SER A 199 -25.72 38.35 -0.58
CA SER A 199 -27.09 38.18 -1.11
C SER A 199 -27.43 38.27 -2.62
N SER A 200 -28.30 37.34 -3.06
CA SER A 200 -29.71 37.56 -3.50
C SER A 200 -30.33 36.19 -3.86
N LYS A 201 -31.29 35.60 -3.11
CA LYS A 201 -32.76 35.65 -3.34
C LYS A 201 -33.12 35.59 -4.84
N ALA A 202 -33.98 34.70 -5.37
CA ALA A 202 -35.26 34.25 -4.84
C ALA A 202 -36.02 33.29 -5.81
N TYR A 203 -36.73 32.30 -5.23
CA TYR A 203 -38.10 31.82 -5.59
C TYR A 203 -38.33 30.96 -6.85
N ILE A 204 -39.27 29.99 -6.95
CA ILE A 204 -40.14 29.19 -6.04
C ILE A 204 -40.88 28.12 -6.92
N ASN A 205 -41.48 27.09 -6.27
CA ASN A 205 -42.45 26.05 -6.70
C ASN A 205 -41.84 24.72 -7.21
N SER A 206 -41.85 23.61 -6.46
CA SER A 206 -42.95 22.78 -5.88
C SER A 206 -43.80 22.04 -6.93
N GLU A 207 -43.72 20.71 -6.95
CA GLU A 207 -44.89 19.85 -6.69
C GLU A 207 -44.50 18.35 -6.63
N LEU A 208 -45.11 17.69 -5.65
CA LEU A 208 -45.09 16.26 -5.35
C LEU A 208 -46.11 15.54 -6.24
N PRO A 209 -45.94 14.23 -6.50
CA PRO A 209 -47.05 13.35 -6.12
C PRO A 209 -46.59 12.07 -5.41
N THR A 210 -47.28 11.81 -4.31
CA THR A 210 -47.54 10.49 -3.73
C THR A 210 -48.26 9.58 -4.73
N GLU A 211 -47.82 8.33 -4.88
CA GLU A 211 -48.73 7.19 -4.67
C GLU A 211 -47.99 5.85 -4.48
N SER A 212 -48.65 5.03 -3.68
CA SER A 212 -48.31 3.72 -3.14
C SER A 212 -48.11 2.62 -4.18
N SER A 213 -47.13 1.74 -3.98
CA SER A 213 -47.23 0.31 -4.34
C SER A 213 -46.15 -0.50 -3.64
N GLN A 214 -46.56 -1.40 -2.74
CA GLN A 214 -45.70 -2.43 -2.16
C GLN A 214 -45.42 -3.56 -3.18
N PRO A 215 -44.25 -4.22 -3.13
CA PRO A 215 -43.89 -5.30 -4.03
C PRO A 215 -44.67 -6.60 -3.73
N SER A 216 -45.16 -7.29 -4.76
CA SER A 216 -45.83 -8.60 -4.66
C SER A 216 -45.29 -9.61 -5.68
N LEU A 217 -45.31 -10.91 -5.34
CA LEU A 217 -44.68 -12.03 -6.07
C LEU A 217 -45.48 -12.52 -7.30
N SER A 218 -46.33 -11.69 -7.89
CA SER A 218 -47.21 -12.07 -9.01
C SER A 218 -47.17 -11.12 -10.21
N CYS A 219 -46.30 -10.10 -10.19
CA CYS A 219 -46.10 -9.20 -11.32
C CYS A 219 -44.61 -8.89 -11.51
N SER A 220 -44.04 -9.28 -12.65
CA SER A 220 -42.66 -8.92 -13.02
C SER A 220 -42.62 -7.49 -13.57
N VAL A 221 -41.71 -6.67 -13.06
CA VAL A 221 -41.31 -5.41 -13.70
C VAL A 221 -40.75 -5.67 -15.11
N PRO A 222 -40.85 -4.71 -16.05
CA PRO A 222 -40.32 -4.87 -17.41
C PRO A 222 -38.82 -5.21 -17.42
N PRO A 223 -38.32 -5.97 -18.41
CA PRO A 223 -36.90 -6.31 -18.49
C PRO A 223 -36.04 -5.05 -18.54
N LEU A 224 -34.92 -5.06 -17.79
CA LEU A 224 -33.98 -3.94 -17.62
C LEU A 224 -33.50 -3.31 -18.95
N SER A 225 -33.59 -4.06 -20.06
CA SER A 225 -33.25 -3.61 -21.41
C SER A 225 -34.19 -2.53 -21.98
N LYS A 226 -35.32 -2.24 -21.33
CA LYS A 226 -36.28 -1.20 -21.73
C LYS A 226 -36.42 -0.06 -20.72
N ALA A 227 -35.65 -0.07 -19.63
CA ALA A 227 -35.54 1.09 -18.77
C ALA A 227 -34.69 2.13 -19.50
N THR A 228 -35.19 3.37 -19.63
CA THR A 228 -34.38 4.51 -20.07
C THR A 228 -33.27 4.66 -19.04
N LEU A 229 -32.08 4.12 -19.34
CA LEU A 229 -30.89 4.29 -18.51
C LEU A 229 -30.64 5.79 -18.45
N ASN A 230 -31.01 6.39 -17.32
CA ASN A 230 -30.61 7.74 -16.99
C ASN A 230 -29.13 7.63 -16.62
N ILE A 231 -28.27 7.57 -17.64
CA ILE A 231 -26.83 7.62 -17.46
C ILE A 231 -26.59 8.99 -16.84
N PRO A 232 -26.11 9.08 -15.58
CA PRO A 232 -25.75 10.36 -15.02
C PRO A 232 -24.74 10.99 -16.00
N ALA A 233 -25.01 12.23 -16.42
CA ALA A 233 -24.09 12.95 -17.27
C ALA A 233 -22.70 12.86 -16.63
N LEU A 234 -21.69 12.48 -17.42
CA LEU A 234 -20.31 12.51 -16.98
C LEU A 234 -20.08 13.87 -16.32
N PRO A 235 -19.49 13.90 -15.11
CA PRO A 235 -19.13 15.17 -14.51
C PRO A 235 -18.26 15.96 -15.50
N PRO A 236 -18.43 17.29 -15.59
CA PRO A 236 -17.62 18.11 -16.49
C PRO A 236 -16.13 17.83 -16.23
N GLU A 237 -15.34 17.74 -17.30
CA GLU A 237 -13.89 17.53 -17.19
C GLU A 237 -13.31 18.66 -16.33
N TYR A 238 -12.77 18.29 -15.17
CA TYR A 238 -12.26 19.24 -14.18
C TYR A 238 -10.80 19.61 -14.42
N LEU A 239 -10.13 18.93 -15.36
CA LEU A 239 -8.72 19.14 -15.67
C LEU A 239 -8.43 18.73 -17.12
N GLU A 240 -8.12 19.70 -17.96
CA GLU A 240 -7.64 19.49 -19.33
C GLU A 240 -6.13 19.75 -19.37
N VAL A 241 -5.33 18.78 -19.81
CA VAL A 241 -3.88 18.91 -19.93
C VAL A 241 -3.53 19.06 -21.40
N GLN A 242 -3.12 20.25 -21.80
CA GLN A 242 -2.63 20.53 -23.15
C GLN A 242 -1.10 20.65 -23.11
N PHE A 243 -0.43 19.96 -24.03
CA PHE A 243 1.01 20.05 -24.20
C PHE A 243 1.30 21.14 -25.23
N GLU A 244 1.84 22.28 -24.78
CA GLU A 244 2.23 23.37 -25.68
C GLU A 244 3.73 23.24 -25.99
N GLU A 245 4.05 22.74 -27.18
CA GLU A 245 5.41 22.82 -27.73
C GLU A 245 5.70 24.28 -28.07
N SER A 246 6.56 24.92 -27.27
CA SER A 246 6.97 26.31 -27.46
C SER A 246 7.58 26.53 -28.85
N SER A 247 6.74 26.94 -29.80
CA SER A 247 7.13 27.43 -31.11
C SER A 247 6.55 28.82 -31.34
N GLY A 248 6.72 29.72 -30.37
CA GLY A 248 6.82 31.17 -30.58
C GLY A 248 5.74 31.87 -31.44
N GLN A 249 4.49 31.39 -31.47
CA GLN A 249 3.38 32.10 -32.11
C GLN A 249 2.13 32.04 -31.26
N GLU A 250 1.76 33.19 -30.67
CA GLU A 250 0.47 33.41 -30.03
C GLU A 250 -0.67 33.21 -31.04
N VAL A 251 -1.53 32.23 -30.81
CA VAL A 251 -2.80 32.08 -31.53
C VAL A 251 -3.94 32.31 -30.55
N SER A 252 -4.63 33.44 -30.72
CA SER A 252 -5.85 33.77 -29.99
C SER A 252 -7.02 32.89 -30.45
N LEU A 253 -7.57 32.07 -29.54
CA LEU A 253 -8.82 31.33 -29.74
C LEU A 253 -10.02 32.03 -29.07
N PRO A 254 -11.25 31.81 -29.59
CA PRO A 254 -12.40 32.63 -29.27
C PRO A 254 -13.06 32.25 -27.94
N TYR A 255 -13.53 33.31 -27.30
CA TYR A 255 -14.28 33.42 -26.06
C TYR A 255 -15.45 32.42 -25.93
N VAL A 256 -15.46 31.62 -24.87
CA VAL A 256 -16.65 30.97 -24.30
C VAL A 256 -16.62 31.17 -22.78
N SER A 257 -17.72 31.70 -22.24
CA SER A 257 -17.84 32.21 -20.88
C SER A 257 -18.13 31.15 -19.81
N GLU A 258 -17.66 31.46 -18.59
CA GLU A 258 -18.15 31.05 -17.26
C GLU A 258 -17.85 29.63 -16.76
N SER A 259 -16.57 29.27 -16.75
CA SER A 259 -15.94 28.67 -15.57
C SER A 259 -14.58 29.33 -15.40
N SER A 260 -14.15 29.60 -14.16
CA SER A 260 -12.83 30.17 -13.91
C SER A 260 -11.78 29.12 -14.22
N ILE A 261 -11.33 29.05 -15.48
CA ILE A 261 -10.26 28.17 -15.90
C ILE A 261 -8.96 28.78 -15.36
N PHE A 262 -8.31 28.08 -14.44
CA PHE A 262 -7.02 28.47 -13.88
C PHE A 262 -5.93 27.69 -14.60
N HIS A 263 -5.06 28.40 -15.32
CA HIS A 263 -3.85 27.81 -15.87
C HIS A 263 -2.82 27.71 -14.75
N VAL A 264 -2.37 26.48 -14.49
CA VAL A 264 -1.39 26.19 -13.44
C VAL A 264 -0.16 25.56 -14.07
N PRO A 265 1.06 26.07 -13.82
CA PRO A 265 2.26 25.45 -14.36
C PRO A 265 2.51 24.09 -13.70
N VAL A 266 2.92 23.13 -14.51
CA VAL A 266 3.37 21.81 -14.06
C VAL A 266 4.80 21.94 -13.54
N THR A 267 5.00 21.78 -12.23
CA THR A 267 6.35 21.80 -11.62
C THR A 267 7.08 20.49 -11.83
N LYS A 268 6.34 19.38 -11.98
CA LYS A 268 6.92 18.05 -12.10
C LYS A 268 5.94 17.09 -12.76
N ALA A 269 6.46 16.25 -13.64
CA ALA A 269 5.73 15.13 -14.23
C ALA A 269 6.61 13.88 -14.17
N ILE A 270 6.13 12.82 -13.50
CA ILE A 270 6.82 11.53 -13.41
C ILE A 270 5.94 10.45 -14.05
N GLN A 271 6.50 9.68 -14.98
CA GLN A 271 5.83 8.49 -15.49
C GLN A 271 5.86 7.38 -14.44
N ILE A 272 4.68 6.90 -14.04
CA ILE A 272 4.52 5.87 -13.01
C ILE A 272 4.55 4.48 -13.65
N THR A 273 4.14 4.38 -14.91
CA THR A 273 4.04 3.10 -15.64
C THR A 273 5.29 2.83 -16.47
N MET A 274 5.63 1.56 -16.67
CA MET A 274 6.68 1.14 -17.62
C MET A 274 6.29 1.51 -19.06
N ASP A 275 7.28 1.61 -19.96
CA ASP A 275 7.07 2.09 -21.33
C ASP A 275 6.18 1.17 -22.19
N ASP A 276 6.05 -0.10 -21.80
CA ASP A 276 5.22 -1.12 -22.44
C ASP A 276 3.80 -1.23 -21.86
N ALA A 277 3.44 -0.39 -20.89
CA ALA A 277 2.12 -0.42 -20.28
C ALA A 277 1.02 -0.04 -21.27
N ILE A 278 -0.05 -0.85 -21.28
CA ILE A 278 -1.24 -0.65 -22.13
C ILE A 278 -1.93 0.69 -21.85
N LYS A 279 -1.78 1.22 -20.63
CA LYS A 279 -2.22 2.56 -20.22
C LYS A 279 -1.04 3.29 -19.60
N LYS A 280 -0.75 4.48 -20.09
CA LYS A 280 0.29 5.36 -19.53
C LYS A 280 -0.29 6.16 -18.38
N THR A 281 0.38 6.14 -17.23
CA THR A 281 0.01 6.92 -16.05
C THR A 281 1.14 7.87 -15.69
N LEU A 282 0.80 9.14 -15.49
CA LEU A 282 1.72 10.19 -15.07
C LEU A 282 1.28 10.74 -13.70
N LEU A 283 2.23 10.91 -12.79
CA LEU A 283 2.08 11.73 -11.58
C LEU A 283 2.46 13.17 -11.94
N ILE A 284 1.55 14.11 -11.76
CA ILE A 284 1.76 15.52 -12.07
C ILE A 284 1.67 16.33 -10.77
N GLU A 285 2.71 17.09 -10.44
CA GLU A 285 2.65 18.13 -9.39
C GLU A 285 2.40 19.49 -10.06
N LEU A 286 1.42 20.22 -9.53
CA LEU A 286 0.96 21.52 -10.04
C LEU A 286 1.27 22.60 -9.00
N ASP A 287 1.72 23.78 -9.44
CA ASP A 287 1.99 24.92 -8.56
C ASP A 287 0.78 25.83 -8.42
N ILE A 288 -0.12 25.49 -7.50
CA ILE A 288 -1.39 26.20 -7.27
C ILE A 288 -1.22 27.41 -6.33
N SER A 289 -0.07 28.08 -6.37
CA SER A 289 0.26 29.26 -5.55
C SER A 289 -0.61 30.49 -5.82
#